data_AF-A0A699XB86-F1
#
_entry.id   AF-A0A699XB86-F1
#
_cell.length_a   1.000
_cell.length_b   1.000
_cell.length_c   1.000
_cell.angle_alpha   90.00
_cell.angle_beta   90.00
_cell.angle_gamma   90.00
#
_symmetry.space_group_name_H-M   'P 1'
#
loop_
_entity.id
_entity.type
_entity.pdbx_description
1 polymer ?
#
loop_
_entity_poly.entity_id
_entity_poly.type
_entity_poly.pdbx_seq_one_letter_code
_entity_poly.pdbx_strand_id
1 'polypeptide(L)'
;VQRYQVKKKRPQTEAQAQRNMMVYLKNIAGFTLDYFKGMSYDDIRPIFEAKFNANLKFLLKSKEHIEEEESREIALINETLA
;
A
#
# COMPACT_ATOMS: atom_id res chain seq x y z
N VAL A 1 26.96 17.15 -14.30
CA VAL A 1 25.70 16.36 -14.33
C VAL A 1 25.86 15.01 -13.62
N GLN A 2 26.45 14.97 -12.41
CA GLN A 2 26.60 13.71 -11.62
C GLN A 2 25.93 13.78 -10.25
N ARG A 3 25.57 14.97 -9.76
CA ARG A 3 24.85 15.15 -8.48
C ARG A 3 23.35 14.82 -8.54
N TYR A 4 22.81 14.66 -9.75
CA TYR A 4 21.38 14.46 -9.98
C TYR A 4 20.96 12.98 -10.03
N GLN A 5 21.90 12.06 -10.32
CA GLN A 5 21.59 10.62 -10.48
C GLN A 5 21.53 9.84 -9.15
N VAL A 6 22.05 10.40 -8.05
CA VAL A 6 22.03 9.77 -6.71
C VAL A 6 20.76 10.12 -5.91
N LYS A 7 19.84 10.92 -6.47
CA LYS A 7 18.49 11.13 -5.92
C LYS A 7 17.51 10.02 -6.35
N LYS A 8 17.97 8.78 -6.49
CA LYS A 8 17.09 7.62 -6.74
C LYS A 8 16.41 7.18 -5.44
N LYS A 9 15.19 7.68 -5.23
CA LYS A 9 13.99 7.05 -4.61
C LYS A 9 14.10 6.26 -3.28
N ARG A 10 15.21 6.29 -2.54
CA ARG A 10 15.28 5.73 -1.18
C ARG A 10 14.90 6.79 -0.14
N PRO A 11 14.30 6.43 1.01
CA PRO A 11 14.29 7.33 2.16
C PRO A 11 15.74 7.71 2.44
N GLN A 12 16.06 9.01 2.38
CA GLN A 12 17.44 9.49 2.49
C GLN A 12 18.08 9.14 3.84
N THR A 13 17.28 8.84 4.86
CA THR A 13 17.67 8.42 6.21
C THR A 13 16.58 7.54 6.83
N GLU A 14 16.93 6.72 7.82
CA GLU A 14 16.00 5.87 8.58
C GLU A 14 14.87 6.69 9.23
N ALA A 15 15.19 7.88 9.74
CA ALA A 15 14.19 8.81 10.28
C ALA A 15 13.15 9.25 9.22
N GLN A 16 13.56 9.41 7.95
CA GLN A 16 12.62 9.71 6.87
C GLN A 16 11.70 8.50 6.58
N ALA A 17 12.27 7.29 6.56
CA ALA A 17 11.50 6.07 6.36
C ALA A 17 10.47 5.88 7.48
N GLN A 18 10.91 6.07 8.73
CA GLN A 18 10.07 6.02 9.92
C GLN A 18 8.91 7.01 9.84
N ARG A 19 9.17 8.28 9.49
CA ARG A 19 8.12 9.30 9.31
C ARG A 19 7.11 8.90 8.24
N ASN A 20 7.58 8.39 7.10
CA ASN A 20 6.70 7.96 6.02
C ASN A 20 5.79 6.78 6.46
N MET A 21 6.34 5.82 7.20
CA MET A 21 5.56 4.70 7.76
C MET A 21 4.50 5.18 8.74
N MET A 22 4.84 6.08 9.67
CA MET A 22 3.88 6.65 10.62
C MET A 22 2.74 7.41 9.93
N VAL A 23 3.06 8.22 8.91
CA VAL A 23 2.05 8.95 8.13
C VAL A 23 1.13 8.00 7.37
N TYR A 24 1.67 6.94 6.75
CA TYR A 24 0.85 5.92 6.10
C TYR A 24 -0.09 5.24 7.08
N LEU A 25 0.42 4.79 8.24
CA LEU A 25 -0.37 4.11 9.27
C LEU A 25 -1.47 5.01 9.84
N LYS A 26 -1.20 6.31 10.01
CA LYS A 26 -2.22 7.30 10.36
C LYS A 26 -3.33 7.36 9.31
N ASN A 27 -2.97 7.45 8.04
CA ASN A 27 -3.94 7.66 6.97
C ASN A 27 -4.76 6.41 6.64
N ILE A 28 -4.13 5.23 6.67
CA ILE A 28 -4.77 3.98 6.25
C ILE A 28 -5.41 3.22 7.42
N ALA A 29 -4.75 3.23 8.58
CA ALA A 29 -5.18 2.43 9.74
C ALA A 29 -5.65 3.28 10.92
N GLY A 30 -5.68 4.61 10.80
CA GLY A 30 -6.23 5.51 11.81
C GLY A 30 -5.36 5.70 13.06
N PHE A 31 -4.09 5.28 13.03
CA PHE A 31 -3.20 5.47 14.17
C PHE A 31 -2.93 6.96 14.45
N THR A 32 -2.79 7.32 15.73
CA THR A 32 -2.30 8.64 16.12
C THR A 32 -0.78 8.68 16.04
N LEU A 33 -0.20 9.85 15.77
CA LEU A 33 1.27 10.00 15.82
C LEU A 33 1.83 9.76 17.22
N ASP A 34 1.03 10.02 18.26
CA ASP A 34 1.38 9.82 19.66
C ASP A 34 1.61 8.35 20.00
N TYR A 35 0.93 7.42 19.32
CA TYR A 35 1.18 5.99 19.47
C TYR A 35 2.64 5.63 19.16
N PHE A 36 3.26 6.33 18.21
CA PHE A 36 4.62 6.07 17.77
C PHE A 36 5.71 6.81 18.56
N LYS A 37 5.34 7.61 19.58
CA LYS A 37 6.32 8.32 20.40
C LYS A 37 7.22 7.32 21.14
N GLY A 38 8.54 7.45 20.91
CA GLY A 38 9.55 6.60 21.54
C GLY A 38 9.75 5.24 20.88
N MET A 39 8.99 4.89 19.84
CA MET A 39 9.23 3.67 19.07
C MET A 39 10.38 3.85 18.08
N SER A 40 11.21 2.81 17.93
CA SER A 40 12.30 2.78 16.95
C SER A 40 11.78 2.43 15.55
N TYR A 41 12.66 2.46 14.55
CA TYR A 41 12.30 1.98 13.21
C TYR A 41 11.91 0.49 13.23
N ASP A 42 12.66 -0.32 13.98
CA ASP A 42 12.44 -1.77 14.05
C ASP A 42 11.13 -2.14 14.75
N ASP A 43 10.62 -1.29 15.64
CA ASP A 43 9.30 -1.48 16.26
C ASP A 43 8.15 -1.12 15.29
N ILE A 44 8.34 -0.07 14.48
CA ILE A 44 7.30 0.46 13.58
C ILE A 44 7.20 -0.35 12.30
N ARG A 45 8.32 -0.85 11.79
CA ARG A 45 8.41 -1.56 10.51
C ARG A 45 7.48 -2.79 10.44
N PRO A 46 7.43 -3.70 11.43
CA PRO A 46 6.52 -4.85 11.39
C PRO A 46 5.04 -4.44 11.33
N ILE A 47 4.65 -3.38 12.04
CA ILE A 47 3.27 -2.86 12.05
C ILE A 47 2.90 -2.35 10.65
N PHE A 48 3.82 -1.59 10.05
CA PHE A 48 3.68 -1.10 8.69
C PHE A 48 3.54 -2.25 7.68
N GLU A 49 4.45 -3.22 7.70
CA GLU A 49 4.44 -4.36 6.77
C GLU A 49 3.15 -5.18 6.88
N ALA A 50 2.67 -5.44 8.10
CA ALA A 50 1.42 -6.15 8.31
C ALA A 50 0.22 -5.42 7.69
N LYS A 51 0.09 -4.11 7.90
CA LYS A 51 -1.00 -3.30 7.32
C LYS A 51 -0.87 -3.12 5.82
N PHE A 52 0.35 -2.94 5.32
CA PHE A 52 0.62 -2.82 3.90
C PHE A 52 0.28 -4.10 3.14
N ASN A 53 0.72 -5.26 3.64
CA ASN A 53 0.42 -6.56 3.04
C ASN A 53 -1.08 -6.89 3.07
N ALA A 54 -1.77 -6.57 4.17
CA ALA A 54 -3.22 -6.73 4.24
C ALA A 54 -3.96 -5.85 3.21
N ASN A 55 -3.52 -4.60 3.03
CA ASN A 55 -4.09 -3.70 2.03
C ASN A 55 -3.81 -4.20 0.60
N LEU A 56 -2.58 -4.62 0.30
CA LEU A 56 -2.26 -5.23 -0.99
C LEU A 56 -3.12 -6.46 -1.30
N LYS A 57 -3.30 -7.36 -0.31
CA LYS A 57 -4.14 -8.54 -0.47
C LYS A 57 -5.60 -8.18 -0.76
N PHE A 58 -6.13 -7.15 -0.10
CA PHE A 58 -7.47 -6.64 -0.36
C PHE A 58 -7.59 -6.09 -1.79
N LEU A 59 -6.63 -5.28 -2.24
CA LEU A 59 -6.61 -4.69 -3.58
C LEU A 59 -6.47 -5.74 -4.69
N LEU A 60 -5.67 -6.78 -4.47
CA LEU A 60 -5.54 -7.89 -5.41
C LEU A 60 -6.88 -8.63 -5.56
N LYS A 61 -7.51 -8.97 -4.44
CA LYS A 61 -8.82 -9.62 -4.44
C LYS A 61 -9.91 -8.78 -5.11
N SER A 62 -9.91 -7.45 -4.91
CA SER A 62 -10.90 -6.59 -5.56
C SER A 62 -10.69 -6.52 -7.08
N LYS A 63 -9.44 -6.57 -7.56
CA LYS A 63 -9.17 -6.58 -9.01
C LYS A 63 -9.62 -7.88 -9.66
N GLU A 64 -9.30 -9.02 -9.05
CA GLU A 64 -9.76 -10.33 -9.53
C GLU A 64 -11.29 -10.39 -9.60
N HIS A 65 -11.99 -9.85 -8.59
CA HIS A 65 -13.44 -9.82 -8.59
C HIS A 65 -14.03 -8.97 -9.72
N ILE A 66 -13.47 -7.78 -9.97
CA ILE A 66 -13.90 -6.91 -11.06
C ILE A 66 -13.68 -7.59 -12.42
N GLU A 67 -12.51 -8.20 -12.63
CA GLU A 67 -12.21 -8.94 -13.88
C GLU A 67 -13.14 -10.15 -14.09
N GLU A 68 -13.49 -10.87 -13.01
CA GLU A 68 -14.49 -11.94 -13.06
C GLU A 68 -15.89 -11.42 -13.39
N GLU A 69 -16.33 -10.31 -12.79
CA GLU A 69 -17.63 -9.69 -13.07
C GLU A 69 -17.72 -9.20 -14.52
N GLU A 70 -16.69 -8.51 -15.02
CA GLU A 70 -16.61 -8.08 -16.43
C GLU A 70 -16.67 -9.27 -17.39
N SER A 71 -15.96 -10.36 -17.09
CA SER A 71 -15.97 -11.57 -17.91
C SER A 71 -17.34 -12.24 -17.96
N ARG A 72 -18.08 -12.24 -16.84
CA ARG A 72 -19.46 -12.76 -16.77
C ARG A 72 -20.42 -11.88 -17.55
N GLU A 73 -20.29 -10.57 -17.45
CA GLU A 73 -21.12 -9.62 -18.20
C GLU A 73 -20.91 -9.78 -19.71
N ILE A 74 -19.66 -9.89 -20.17
CA ILE A 74 -19.34 -10.18 -21.57
C ILE A 74 -19.94 -11.52 -22.03
N ALA A 75 -19.85 -12.57 -21.20
CA ALA A 75 -20.44 -13.86 -21.53
C ALA A 75 -21.97 -13.78 -21.69
N LEU A 76 -22.66 -13.08 -20.77
CA LEU A 76 -24.11 -12.86 -20.83
C LEU A 76 -24.53 -12.05 -22.07
N ILE A 77 -23.76 -11.02 -22.43
CA ILE A 77 -24.01 -10.23 -23.66
C ILE A 77 -23.90 -11.12 -24.90
N ASN A 78 -22.87 -11.95 -24.99
CA ASN A 78 -22.68 -12.85 -26.13
C ASN A 78 -23.79 -13.91 -26.23
N GLU A 79 -24.30 -14.41 -25.10
CA GLU A 79 -25.43 -15.36 -25.08
C GLU A 79 -26.77 -14.68 -25.43
N THR A 80 -26.97 -13.42 -25.06
CA THR A 80 -28.19 -12.66 -25.39
C THR A 80 -28.22 -12.22 -26.86
N LEU A 81 -27.05 -11.99 -27.46
CA LEU A 81 -26.90 -11.62 -28.86
C LEU A 81 -26.82 -12.81 -29.83
N ALA A 82 -26.75 -14.04 -29.30
CA ALA A 82 -26.79 -15.30 -30.06
C ALA A 82 -28.22 -15.76 -30.29
#